data_AF-A0A1A8GXD1-F1
#
_entry.id   AF-A0A1A8GXD1-F1
#
_cell.length_a   1.000
_cell.length_b   1.000
_cell.length_c   1.000
_cell.angle_alpha   90.00
_cell.angle_beta   90.00
_cell.angle_gamma   90.00
#
_symmetry.space_group_name_H-M   'P 1'
#
loop_
_entity.id
_entity.type
_entity.pdbx_description
1 polymer ?
#
loop_
_entity_poly.entity_id
_entity_poly.type
_entity_poly.pdbx_seq_one_letter_code
_entity_poly.pdbx_strand_id
1 'polypeptide(L)'
;MTYDLASAMVRIVNLIGMMLLLCHWDGCLQFLVPMLQDFPSDCWVSKNLMVNDTWGVQYSYALFKAMSHMLCIGYGAQAPEGMTDVWLTMLSMIVGATCYAMFIGHATALIQSLDSSRRQYQEKYKQVEQYMSFH
;
A
#
# COMPACT_ATOMS: atom_id res chain seq x y z
N MET A 1 19.51 15.02 15.99
CA MET A 1 19.92 14.37 14.73
C MET A 1 19.81 12.85 14.78
N THR A 2 20.54 12.13 15.65
CA THR A 2 20.40 10.65 15.78
C THR A 2 19.01 10.22 16.27
N TYR A 3 18.44 10.94 17.24
CA TYR A 3 17.07 10.69 17.74
C TYR A 3 15.97 10.98 16.70
N ASP A 4 16.17 11.99 15.84
CA ASP A 4 15.20 12.34 14.80
C ASP A 4 15.16 11.28 13.70
N LEU A 5 16.33 10.77 13.31
CA LEU A 5 16.43 9.68 12.36
C LEU A 5 15.82 8.38 12.91
N ALA A 6 16.13 8.03 14.16
CA ALA A 6 15.55 6.86 14.80
C ALA A 6 14.01 6.94 14.88
N SER A 7 13.46 8.11 15.21
CA SER A 7 12.01 8.36 15.22
C SER A 7 11.38 8.21 13.84
N ALA A 8 12.03 8.75 12.79
CA ALA A 8 11.55 8.63 11.41
C ALA A 8 11.57 7.17 10.91
N MET A 9 12.62 6.40 11.25
CA MET A 9 12.72 4.99 10.92
C MET A 9 11.63 4.15 11.61
N VAL A 10 11.40 4.36 12.92
CA VAL A 10 10.34 3.66 13.67
C VAL A 10 8.97 3.93 13.06
N ARG A 11 8.69 5.17 12.64
CA ARG A 11 7.42 5.52 11.96
C ARG A 11 7.22 4.75 10.66
N ILE A 12 8.26 4.61 9.83
CA ILE A 12 8.17 3.85 8.58
C ILE A 12 8.00 2.36 8.83
N VAL A 13 8.73 1.78 9.80
CA VAL A 13 8.57 0.35 10.15
C VAL A 13 7.15 0.07 10.65
N ASN A 14 6.61 0.94 11.52
CA ASN A 14 5.23 0.82 12.00
C ASN A 14 4.22 0.96 10.86
N LEU A 15 4.47 1.86 9.90
CA LEU A 15 3.63 2.02 8.73
C LEU A 15 3.64 0.79 7.83
N ILE A 16 4.81 0.22 7.54
CA ILE A 16 4.94 -1.02 6.76
C ILE A 16 4.18 -2.16 7.48
N GLY A 17 4.34 -2.29 8.79
CA GLY A 17 3.59 -3.27 9.59
C GLY A 17 2.08 -3.08 9.48
N MET A 18 1.60 -1.84 9.58
CA MET A 18 0.18 -1.51 9.43
C MET A 18 -0.32 -1.81 8.01
N MET A 19 0.45 -1.50 6.97
CA MET A 19 0.10 -1.82 5.58
C MET A 19 0.01 -3.34 5.36
N LEU A 20 0.94 -4.12 5.88
CA LEU A 20 0.89 -5.58 5.78
C LEU A 20 -0.34 -6.16 6.49
N LEU A 21 -0.69 -5.63 7.66
CA LEU A 21 -1.89 -6.06 8.40
C LEU A 21 -3.17 -5.73 7.62
N LEU A 22 -3.27 -4.52 7.06
CA LEU A 22 -4.41 -4.13 6.23
C LEU A 22 -4.51 -4.98 4.95
N CYS A 23 -3.37 -5.30 4.33
CA CYS A 23 -3.31 -6.22 3.18
C CYS A 23 -3.89 -7.59 3.51
N HIS A 24 -3.49 -8.12 4.67
CA HIS A 24 -3.96 -9.41 5.16
C HIS A 24 -5.47 -9.40 5.42
N TRP A 25 -5.97 -8.35 6.09
CA TRP A 25 -7.41 -8.22 6.35
C TRP A 25 -8.22 -8.05 5.08
N ASP A 26 -7.73 -7.26 4.13
CA ASP A 26 -8.40 -7.06 2.84
C ASP A 26 -8.41 -8.38 2.03
N GLY A 27 -7.30 -9.11 1.97
CA GLY A 27 -7.25 -10.43 1.32
C GLY A 27 -8.20 -11.44 1.97
N CYS A 28 -8.22 -11.51 3.30
CA CYS A 28 -9.17 -12.35 4.02
C CYS A 28 -10.62 -11.96 3.75
N LEU A 29 -10.95 -10.66 3.69
CA LEU A 29 -12.29 -10.17 3.39
C LEU A 29 -12.72 -10.51 1.94
N GLN A 30 -11.80 -10.38 0.98
CA GLN A 30 -12.02 -10.71 -0.43
C GLN A 30 -12.35 -12.20 -0.65
N PHE A 31 -11.87 -13.09 0.22
CA PHE A 31 -12.22 -14.51 0.20
C PHE A 31 -13.45 -14.84 1.06
N LEU A 32 -13.58 -14.18 2.23
CA LEU A 32 -14.67 -14.40 3.17
C LEU A 32 -16.04 -14.10 2.56
N VAL A 33 -16.17 -13.03 1.77
CA VAL A 33 -17.48 -12.64 1.24
C VAL A 33 -18.02 -13.66 0.22
N PRO A 34 -17.25 -14.11 -0.79
CA PRO A 34 -17.67 -15.23 -1.63
C PRO A 34 -17.97 -16.51 -0.84
N MET A 35 -17.22 -16.79 0.22
CA MET A 35 -17.44 -17.96 1.09
C MET A 35 -18.80 -17.88 1.81
N LEU A 36 -19.22 -16.70 2.26
CA LEU A 36 -20.54 -16.47 2.88
C LEU A 36 -21.71 -16.52 1.88
N GLN A 37 -21.42 -16.42 0.58
CA GLN A 37 -22.40 -16.50 -0.52
C GLN A 37 -22.42 -17.89 -1.19
N ASP A 38 -21.80 -18.91 -0.56
CA ASP A 38 -21.65 -20.26 -1.11
C ASP A 38 -20.97 -20.31 -2.49
N PHE A 39 -19.98 -19.44 -2.71
CA PHE A 39 -19.17 -19.36 -3.94
C PHE A 39 -20.00 -19.26 -5.23
N PRO A 40 -20.70 -18.13 -5.47
CA PRO A 40 -21.54 -17.98 -6.65
C PRO A 40 -20.70 -18.02 -7.94
N SER A 41 -21.29 -18.40 -9.07
CA SER A 41 -20.55 -18.66 -10.32
C SER A 41 -19.86 -17.43 -10.93
N ASP A 42 -20.28 -16.23 -10.52
CA ASP A 42 -19.76 -14.94 -10.95
C ASP A 42 -18.65 -14.38 -10.03
N CYS A 43 -18.32 -15.06 -8.92
CA CYS A 43 -17.22 -14.66 -8.06
C CYS A 43 -15.86 -15.07 -8.61
N TRP A 44 -14.82 -14.34 -8.20
CA TRP A 44 -13.44 -14.58 -8.63
C TRP A 44 -12.92 -15.99 -8.27
N VAL A 45 -13.38 -16.58 -7.15
CA VAL A 45 -12.94 -17.92 -6.72
C VAL A 45 -13.45 -19.01 -7.66
N SER A 46 -14.75 -18.95 -7.99
CA SER A 46 -15.41 -19.91 -8.89
C SER A 46 -14.93 -19.75 -10.33
N LYS A 47 -14.71 -18.51 -10.80
CA LYS A 47 -14.18 -18.22 -12.13
C LYS A 47 -12.77 -18.75 -12.34
N ASN A 48 -11.94 -18.70 -11.29
CA ASN A 48 -10.58 -19.21 -11.32
C ASN A 48 -10.51 -20.73 -11.04
N LEU A 49 -11.65 -21.40 -10.82
CA LEU A 49 -11.75 -22.83 -10.49
C LEU A 49 -11.00 -23.22 -9.20
N MET A 50 -10.85 -22.30 -8.24
CA MET A 50 -10.05 -22.50 -7.02
C MET A 50 -10.89 -22.86 -5.79
N VAL A 51 -12.18 -23.18 -5.94
CA VAL A 51 -13.09 -23.48 -4.82
C VAL A 51 -12.63 -24.71 -4.02
N ASN A 52 -12.09 -25.73 -4.72
CA ASN A 52 -11.65 -26.99 -4.12
C ASN A 52 -10.13 -27.06 -3.87
N ASP A 53 -9.41 -25.97 -4.09
CA ASP A 53 -7.96 -25.91 -3.87
C ASP A 53 -7.62 -25.86 -2.37
N THR A 54 -6.37 -26.17 -2.05
CA THR A 54 -5.88 -26.06 -0.67
C THR A 54 -5.99 -24.63 -0.15
N TRP A 55 -6.28 -24.49 1.14
CA TRP A 55 -6.40 -23.19 1.81
C TRP A 55 -5.19 -22.27 1.59
N GLY A 56 -3.98 -22.83 1.48
CA GLY A 56 -2.76 -22.07 1.24
C GLY A 56 -2.72 -21.40 -0.13
N VAL A 57 -3.24 -22.08 -1.17
CA VAL A 57 -3.35 -21.52 -2.53
C VAL A 57 -4.42 -20.43 -2.56
N GLN A 58 -5.59 -20.70 -1.98
CA GLN A 58 -6.69 -19.74 -1.89
C GLN A 58 -6.27 -18.45 -1.16
N TYR A 59 -5.63 -18.61 0.01
CA TYR A 59 -5.13 -17.50 0.79
C TYR A 59 -4.03 -16.71 0.06
N SER A 60 -3.07 -17.40 -0.55
CA SER A 60 -1.99 -16.74 -1.30
C SER A 60 -2.52 -15.93 -2.46
N TYR A 61 -3.53 -16.45 -3.16
CA TYR A 61 -4.17 -15.73 -4.27
C TYR A 61 -5.02 -14.55 -3.79
N ALA A 62 -5.77 -14.71 -2.71
CA ALA A 62 -6.54 -13.63 -2.11
C ALA A 62 -5.63 -12.49 -1.62
N LEU A 63 -4.50 -12.83 -0.99
CA LEU A 63 -3.49 -11.88 -0.57
C LEU A 63 -2.82 -11.19 -1.76
N PHE A 64 -2.51 -11.94 -2.83
CA PHE A 64 -1.98 -11.37 -4.08
C PHE A 64 -2.95 -10.37 -4.70
N LYS A 65 -4.25 -10.69 -4.72
CA LYS A 65 -5.31 -9.80 -5.20
C LYS A 65 -5.36 -8.51 -4.37
N ALA A 66 -5.44 -8.62 -3.04
CA ALA A 66 -5.44 -7.45 -2.14
C ALA A 66 -4.17 -6.59 -2.26
N MET A 67 -3.00 -7.22 -2.34
CA MET A 67 -1.73 -6.53 -2.51
C MET A 67 -1.65 -5.79 -3.84
N SER A 68 -2.22 -6.36 -4.91
CA SER A 68 -2.27 -5.75 -6.23
C SER A 68 -3.14 -4.49 -6.24
N HIS A 69 -4.24 -4.47 -5.48
CA HIS A 69 -5.03 -3.25 -5.28
C HIS A 69 -4.26 -2.21 -4.46
N MET A 70 -3.57 -2.62 -3.39
CA MET A 70 -2.83 -1.69 -2.52
C MET A 70 -1.62 -1.04 -3.19
N LEU A 71 -0.88 -1.77 -4.02
CA LEU A 71 0.26 -1.24 -4.76
C LEU A 71 -0.12 -0.62 -6.11
N CYS A 72 -1.42 -0.44 -6.37
CA CYS A 72 -1.96 0.13 -7.60
C CYS A 72 -1.52 -0.63 -8.88
N ILE A 73 -1.40 -1.96 -8.81
CA ILE A 73 -0.97 -2.82 -9.93
C ILE A 73 -2.19 -3.31 -10.76
N GLY A 74 -3.25 -3.81 -10.11
CA GLY A 74 -4.41 -4.37 -10.83
C GLY A 74 -5.24 -5.38 -10.02
N TYR A 75 -6.09 -6.16 -10.72
CA TYR A 75 -7.24 -6.89 -10.16
C TYR A 75 -7.03 -8.39 -9.86
N GLY A 76 -5.88 -8.97 -10.22
CA GLY A 76 -5.65 -10.42 -10.20
C GLY A 76 -5.70 -11.03 -11.61
N ALA A 77 -6.40 -12.15 -11.81
CA ALA A 77 -6.52 -12.81 -13.13
C ALA A 77 -7.43 -12.05 -14.11
N GLN A 78 -8.52 -11.47 -13.61
CA GLN A 78 -9.55 -10.83 -14.45
C GLN A 78 -10.26 -9.73 -13.68
N ALA A 79 -10.96 -8.84 -14.41
CA ALA A 79 -11.79 -7.81 -13.81
C ALA A 79 -12.97 -8.45 -13.03
N PRO A 80 -13.40 -7.85 -11.91
CA PRO A 80 -14.54 -8.34 -11.16
C PRO A 80 -15.83 -8.24 -12.01
N GLU A 81 -16.57 -9.33 -12.11
CA GLU A 81 -17.86 -9.39 -12.83
C GLU A 81 -19.04 -9.31 -11.87
N GLY A 82 -19.02 -10.11 -10.80
CA GLY A 82 -20.07 -10.11 -9.78
C GLY A 82 -20.15 -8.77 -9.05
N MET A 83 -21.36 -8.26 -8.83
CA MET A 83 -21.59 -6.96 -8.19
C MET A 83 -20.92 -6.87 -6.81
N THR A 84 -20.95 -7.97 -6.04
CA THR A 84 -20.27 -8.05 -4.73
C THR A 84 -18.76 -7.86 -4.88
N ASP A 85 -18.13 -8.54 -5.84
CA ASP A 85 -16.70 -8.46 -6.08
C ASP A 85 -16.29 -7.08 -6.59
N VAL A 86 -17.13 -6.42 -7.40
CA VAL A 86 -16.91 -5.05 -7.86
C VAL A 86 -16.84 -4.08 -6.69
N TRP A 87 -17.84 -4.10 -5.80
CA TRP A 87 -17.87 -3.20 -4.63
C TRP A 87 -16.71 -3.46 -3.66
N LEU A 88 -16.38 -4.73 -3.40
CA LEU A 88 -15.24 -5.09 -2.56
C LEU A 88 -13.92 -4.63 -3.17
N THR A 89 -13.76 -4.79 -4.47
CA THR A 89 -12.58 -4.34 -5.20
C THR A 89 -12.45 -2.82 -5.16
N MET A 90 -13.54 -2.09 -5.36
CA MET A 90 -13.54 -0.62 -5.24
C MET A 90 -13.15 -0.17 -3.83
N LEU A 91 -13.69 -0.80 -2.78
CA LEU A 91 -13.35 -0.49 -1.40
C LEU A 91 -11.86 -0.75 -1.13
N SER A 92 -11.37 -1.92 -1.55
CA SER A 92 -9.96 -2.31 -1.43
C SER A 92 -9.02 -1.33 -2.14
N MET A 93 -9.37 -0.85 -3.34
CA MET A 93 -8.59 0.15 -4.06
C MET A 93 -8.54 1.50 -3.33
N ILE A 94 -9.66 1.95 -2.73
CA ILE A 94 -9.69 3.20 -1.96
C ILE A 94 -8.78 3.10 -0.72
N VAL A 95 -8.89 2.01 0.02
CA VAL A 95 -8.05 1.74 1.21
C VAL A 95 -6.58 1.61 0.79
N GLY A 96 -6.32 0.88 -0.30
CA GLY A 96 -4.99 0.68 -0.86
C GLY A 96 -4.31 1.98 -1.28
N ALA A 97 -4.98 2.78 -2.10
CA ALA A 97 -4.45 4.05 -2.61
C ALA A 97 -4.17 5.05 -1.48
N THR A 98 -5.05 5.15 -0.48
CA THR A 98 -4.84 6.02 0.68
C THR A 98 -3.65 5.57 1.53
N CYS A 99 -3.52 4.26 1.78
CA CYS A 99 -2.36 3.71 2.49
C CYS A 99 -1.05 3.94 1.73
N TYR A 100 -1.05 3.74 0.41
CA TYR A 100 0.12 3.96 -0.42
C TYR A 100 0.54 5.43 -0.50
N ALA A 101 -0.43 6.36 -0.54
CA ALA A 101 -0.15 7.79 -0.47
C ALA A 101 0.51 8.18 0.87
N MET A 102 0.03 7.63 1.99
CA MET A 102 0.65 7.84 3.30
C MET A 102 2.07 7.27 3.33
N PHE A 103 2.30 6.09 2.74
CA PHE A 103 3.63 5.50 2.61
C PHE A 103 4.62 6.41 1.88
N ILE A 104 4.24 6.95 0.72
CA ILE A 104 5.07 7.89 -0.03
C ILE A 104 5.36 9.16 0.80
N GLY A 105 4.36 9.68 1.52
CA GLY A 105 4.52 10.85 2.38
C GLY A 105 5.54 10.61 3.50
N HIS A 106 5.46 9.47 4.18
CA HIS A 106 6.40 9.09 5.22
C HIS A 106 7.81 8.80 4.68
N ALA A 107 7.93 8.15 3.51
CA ALA A 107 9.21 7.92 2.86
C ALA A 107 9.89 9.25 2.46
N THR A 108 9.12 10.20 1.92
CA THR A 108 9.63 11.53 1.56
C THR A 108 10.08 12.30 2.79
N ALA A 109 9.33 12.24 3.90
CA ALA A 109 9.72 12.86 5.17
C ALA A 109 11.03 12.26 5.73
N LEU A 110 11.24 10.94 5.60
CA LEU A 110 12.49 10.30 5.99
C LEU A 110 13.66 10.80 5.14
N ILE A 111 13.52 10.84 3.81
CA ILE A 111 14.57 11.34 2.89
C ILE A 111 14.93 12.78 3.26
N GLN A 112 13.93 13.64 3.48
CA GLN A 112 14.16 15.02 3.90
C GLN A 112 14.86 15.13 5.25
N SER A 113 14.59 14.22 6.19
CA SER A 113 15.26 14.19 7.50
C SER A 113 16.72 13.76 7.41
N LEU A 114 17.05 12.81 6.53
CA LEU A 114 18.40 12.31 6.29
C LEU A 114 19.31 13.40 5.69
N ASP A 115 18.81 14.15 4.71
CA ASP A 115 19.59 15.22 4.05
C ASP A 115 19.50 16.58 4.75
N SER A 116 18.90 16.66 5.93
CA SER A 116 18.59 17.93 6.61
C SER A 116 19.81 18.84 6.85
N SER A 117 20.93 18.31 7.37
CA SER A 117 22.15 19.10 7.63
C SER A 117 22.82 19.57 6.33
N ARG A 118 22.86 18.70 5.31
CA ARG A 118 23.43 19.03 4.01
C ARG A 118 22.59 20.09 3.30
N ARG A 119 21.26 19.97 3.38
CA ARG A 119 20.32 20.95 2.82
C ARG A 119 20.47 22.32 3.50
N GLN A 120 20.53 22.36 4.83
CA GLN A 120 20.75 23.62 5.58
C GLN A 120 22.07 24.30 5.19
N TYR A 121 23.15 23.53 5.04
CA TYR A 121 24.44 24.07 4.59
C TYR A 121 24.35 24.67 3.18
N GLN A 122 23.72 23.95 2.23
CA GLN A 122 23.53 24.43 0.86
C GLN A 122 22.62 25.66 0.78
N GLU A 123 21.55 25.70 1.59
CA GLU A 123 20.65 26.86 1.68
C GLU A 123 21.40 28.10 2.18
N LYS A 124 22.24 27.96 3.22
CA LYS A 124 23.07 29.06 3.71
C LYS A 124 24.11 29.51 2.69
N TYR A 125 24.76 28.57 2.01
CA TYR A 125 25.71 28.90 0.94
C TYR A 125 25.03 29.68 -0.20
N LYS A 126 23.86 29.22 -0.67
CA LYS A 126 23.08 29.92 -1.70
C LYS A 126 22.67 31.33 -1.28
N GLN A 127 22.33 31.55 -0.02
CA GLN A 127 22.00 32.90 0.48
C GLN A 127 23.21 33.85 0.38
N VAL A 128 24.42 33.36 0.68
CA VAL A 128 25.65 34.15 0.52
C VAL A 128 25.96 34.42 -0.95
N GLU A 129 25.81 33.42 -1.82
CA GLU A 129 25.97 33.57 -3.27
C GLU A 129 25.00 34.60 -3.84
N GLN A 130 23.73 34.57 -3.45
CA GLN A 130 22.74 35.57 -3.83
C GLN A 130 23.12 36.97 -3.36
N TYR A 131 23.61 37.11 -2.13
CA TYR A 131 24.09 38.40 -1.63
C TYR A 131 25.28 38.94 -2.46
N MET A 132 26.25 38.08 -2.80
CA MET A 132 27.40 38.42 -3.64
C MET A 132 27.04 38.70 -5.10
N SER A 133 25.91 38.18 -5.60
CA SER A 133 25.43 38.48 -6.95
C SER A 133 24.68 39.82 -7.04
N PHE A 134 24.14 40.29 -5.90
CA PHE A 134 23.31 41.48 -5.83
C PHE A 134 24.13 42.76 -5.58
N HIS A 135 25.26 42.64 -4.87
CA HIS A 135 26.25 43.70 -4.68
C HIS A 135 27.45 43.46 -5.59
#